data_AF-A0A2M7CK36-F1
#
_entry.id   AF-A0A2M7CK36-F1
#
_cell.length_a   1.000
_cell.length_b   1.000
_cell.length_c   1.000
_cell.angle_alpha   90.00
_cell.angle_beta   90.00
_cell.angle_gamma   90.00
#
_symmetry.space_group_name_H-M   'P 1'
#
loop_
_entity.id
_entity.type
_entity.pdbx_description
1 polymer ?
#
loop_
_entity_poly.entity_id
_entity_poly.type
_entity_poly.pdbx_seq_one_letter_code
_entity_poly.pdbx_strand_id
1 'polypeptide(L)'
;GLSINFGDDAAPEYYGTIASDNPWEFVHKARFGQPGAEDMPSMVDVGLDDAEYADLLAFAQTLPTSSPVEGAHLYDNWIKATGADAPEGDQPLWATQITNTRTGKDTWRCKECHGWDYLGKDGRYGSGSHKTGFPGIFAAKDKSAEELLAALKGADHDFSTVLNEDQLNRLVAFMQQLQDLKPYINDDKTVNGDAEHGKILYNGTCASCHGEDGKTLNFGDEAAPEYVGTLAADNPWEGFNKIAYGQPGAPMPAGINLGWSWQDIVDILAYIQTLPVK
;
A
#
# COMPACT_ATOMS: atom_id res chain seq x y z
N GLY A 1 -7.10 0.48 12.59
CA GLY A 1 -6.04 -0.45 13.05
C GLY A 1 -4.74 0.27 13.32
N LEU A 2 -4.25 1.06 12.35
CA LEU A 2 -2.86 1.52 12.32
C LEU A 2 -2.72 3.05 12.15
N SER A 3 -3.85 3.77 12.25
CA SER A 3 -3.91 5.23 12.13
C SER A 3 -3.12 5.96 13.22
N ILE A 4 -2.83 5.27 14.33
CA ILE A 4 -2.05 5.77 15.46
C ILE A 4 -1.08 4.66 15.86
N ASN A 5 0.21 4.97 15.86
CA ASN A 5 1.25 4.17 16.51
C ASN A 5 1.33 4.62 17.98
N PHE A 6 0.99 3.73 18.90
CA PHE A 6 1.08 3.94 20.35
C PHE A 6 2.48 3.65 20.91
N GLY A 7 3.37 3.09 20.10
CA GLY A 7 4.77 2.81 20.41
C GLY A 7 5.70 3.81 19.73
N ASP A 8 6.84 3.33 19.22
CA ASP A 8 7.76 4.13 18.41
C ASP A 8 8.01 3.48 17.03
N ASP A 9 8.78 4.13 16.16
CA ASP A 9 9.02 3.62 14.80
C ASP A 9 9.86 2.33 14.77
N ALA A 10 10.61 2.03 15.83
CA ALA A 10 11.41 0.82 15.96
C ALA A 10 10.62 -0.35 16.58
N ALA A 11 9.59 -0.05 17.37
CA ALA A 11 8.66 -0.99 17.99
C ALA A 11 7.23 -0.43 17.90
N PRO A 12 6.61 -0.47 16.71
CA PRO A 12 5.29 0.12 16.54
C PRO A 12 4.22 -0.71 17.25
N GLU A 13 3.41 -0.05 18.08
CA GLU A 13 2.25 -0.64 18.73
C GLU A 13 0.98 -0.08 18.08
N TYR A 14 0.28 -0.91 17.32
CA TYR A 14 -0.98 -0.53 16.72
C TYR A 14 -2.16 -1.14 17.47
N TYR A 15 -3.37 -0.65 17.16
CA TYR A 15 -4.60 -1.11 17.80
C TYR A 15 -4.80 -2.64 17.68
N GLY A 16 -4.50 -3.21 16.50
CA GLY A 16 -4.55 -4.65 16.28
C GLY A 16 -3.47 -5.42 17.03
N THR A 17 -2.27 -4.84 17.14
CA THR A 17 -1.13 -5.44 17.87
C THR A 17 -1.45 -5.54 19.36
N ILE A 18 -1.89 -4.45 19.99
CA ILE A 18 -2.26 -4.44 21.42
C ILE A 18 -3.41 -5.42 21.68
N ALA A 19 -4.42 -5.45 20.81
CA ALA A 19 -5.57 -6.37 20.93
C ALA A 19 -5.17 -7.85 20.86
N SER A 20 -4.15 -8.19 20.06
CA SER A 20 -3.70 -9.56 19.85
C SER A 20 -2.69 -10.00 20.91
N ASP A 21 -1.70 -9.17 21.19
CA ASP A 21 -0.57 -9.53 22.07
C ASP A 21 -0.91 -9.36 23.55
N ASN A 22 -1.71 -8.35 23.89
CA ASN A 22 -2.15 -8.08 25.26
C ASN A 22 -3.64 -7.67 25.32
N PRO A 23 -4.56 -8.63 25.14
CA PRO A 23 -6.01 -8.37 25.14
C PRO A 23 -6.52 -7.64 26.39
N TRP A 24 -5.86 -7.86 27.53
CA TRP A 24 -6.20 -7.19 28.79
C TRP A 24 -5.82 -5.72 28.80
N GLU A 25 -4.64 -5.39 28.28
CA GLU A 25 -4.21 -4.01 28.10
C GLU A 25 -5.08 -3.29 27.08
N PHE A 26 -5.46 -3.95 25.99
CA PHE A 26 -6.40 -3.40 25.04
C PHE A 26 -7.72 -2.99 25.70
N VAL A 27 -8.35 -3.92 26.44
CA VAL A 27 -9.63 -3.65 27.11
C VAL A 27 -9.46 -2.56 28.18
N HIS A 28 -8.32 -2.51 28.87
CA HIS A 28 -8.01 -1.43 29.82
C HIS A 28 -7.94 -0.06 29.14
N LYS A 29 -7.14 0.05 28.06
CA LYS A 29 -6.97 1.29 27.28
C LYS A 29 -8.28 1.72 26.61
N ALA A 30 -9.08 0.77 26.11
CA ALA A 30 -10.40 1.05 25.58
C ALA A 30 -11.36 1.58 26.66
N ARG A 31 -11.36 0.96 27.86
CA ARG A 31 -12.22 1.36 28.97
C ARG A 31 -11.91 2.73 29.53
N PHE A 32 -10.62 3.04 29.74
CA PHE A 32 -10.19 4.17 30.54
C PHE A 32 -9.44 5.25 29.75
N GLY A 33 -9.25 5.05 28.44
CA GLY A 33 -8.47 5.92 27.58
C GLY A 33 -6.97 5.59 27.58
N GLN A 34 -6.23 6.25 26.68
CA GLN A 34 -4.78 6.09 26.52
C GLN A 34 -4.05 7.31 27.09
N PRO A 35 -3.08 7.12 28.02
CA PRO A 35 -2.27 8.22 28.52
C PRO A 35 -1.56 8.98 27.39
N GLY A 36 -1.67 10.32 27.38
CA GLY A 36 -1.03 11.17 26.37
C GLY A 36 -1.78 11.30 25.04
N ALA A 37 -2.91 10.62 24.88
CA ALA A 37 -3.81 10.79 23.74
C ALA A 37 -5.09 11.53 24.18
N GLU A 38 -5.02 12.86 24.27
CA GLU A 38 -6.10 13.71 24.80
C GLU A 38 -7.43 13.54 24.04
N ASP A 39 -7.37 13.15 22.77
CA ASP A 39 -8.53 12.96 21.89
C ASP A 39 -9.09 11.53 21.88
N MET A 40 -8.58 10.62 22.73
CA MET A 40 -9.10 9.25 22.84
C MET A 40 -10.03 9.12 24.04
N PRO A 41 -11.37 9.20 23.85
CA PRO A 41 -12.31 9.16 24.95
C PRO A 41 -12.32 7.78 25.63
N SER A 42 -12.49 7.83 26.95
CA SER A 42 -12.68 6.67 27.81
C SER A 42 -14.04 6.03 27.50
N MET A 43 -14.06 4.78 27.01
CA MET A 43 -15.32 4.18 26.54
C MET A 43 -16.31 3.87 27.68
N VAL A 44 -15.83 3.85 28.93
CA VAL A 44 -16.74 3.76 30.09
C VAL A 44 -17.58 5.04 30.24
N ASP A 45 -17.07 6.19 29.78
CA ASP A 45 -17.79 7.46 29.84
C ASP A 45 -18.88 7.57 28.75
N VAL A 46 -18.77 6.77 27.69
CA VAL A 46 -19.81 6.66 26.65
C VAL A 46 -20.77 5.48 26.90
N GLY A 47 -20.57 4.73 27.99
CA GLY A 47 -21.53 3.76 28.50
C GLY A 47 -21.46 2.35 27.92
N LEU A 48 -20.32 1.94 27.33
CA LEU A 48 -20.17 0.56 26.83
C LEU A 48 -20.30 -0.49 27.95
N ASP A 49 -21.00 -1.58 27.67
CA ASP A 49 -21.11 -2.74 28.55
C ASP A 49 -20.00 -3.79 28.33
N ASP A 50 -19.95 -4.80 29.21
CA ASP A 50 -18.93 -5.86 29.17
C ASP A 50 -18.94 -6.66 27.86
N ALA A 51 -20.10 -6.85 27.23
CA ALA A 51 -20.21 -7.57 25.96
C ALA A 51 -19.69 -6.70 24.81
N GLU A 52 -19.98 -5.41 24.81
CA GLU A 52 -19.48 -4.46 23.80
C GLU A 52 -17.95 -4.33 23.85
N TYR A 53 -17.32 -4.43 25.03
CA TYR A 53 -15.86 -4.51 25.13
C TYR A 53 -15.29 -5.80 24.52
N ALA A 54 -15.97 -6.93 24.69
CA ALA A 54 -15.55 -8.20 24.12
C ALA A 54 -15.70 -8.18 22.58
N ASP A 55 -16.78 -7.61 22.07
CA ASP A 55 -17.01 -7.42 20.63
C ASP A 55 -15.97 -6.46 20.02
N LEU A 56 -15.65 -5.37 20.73
CA LEU A 56 -14.60 -4.43 20.30
C LEU A 56 -13.22 -5.10 20.27
N LEU A 57 -12.88 -5.89 21.28
CA LEU A 57 -11.65 -6.67 21.31
C LEU A 57 -11.60 -7.68 20.15
N ALA A 58 -12.69 -8.42 19.94
CA ALA A 58 -12.78 -9.39 18.84
C ALA A 58 -12.62 -8.70 17.48
N PHE A 59 -13.25 -7.54 17.28
CA PHE A 59 -13.05 -6.72 16.08
C PHE A 59 -11.62 -6.22 15.96
N ALA A 60 -11.02 -5.71 17.04
CA ALA A 60 -9.66 -5.19 17.04
C ALA A 60 -8.63 -6.26 16.68
N GLN A 61 -8.84 -7.50 17.14
CA GLN A 61 -8.02 -8.67 16.78
C GLN A 61 -8.14 -9.09 15.30
N THR A 62 -9.15 -8.60 14.58
CA THR A 62 -9.21 -8.74 13.11
C THR A 62 -8.43 -7.66 12.37
N LEU A 63 -8.00 -6.60 13.05
CA LEU A 63 -7.25 -5.52 12.41
C LEU A 63 -5.79 -5.95 12.20
N PRO A 64 -5.13 -5.44 11.15
CA PRO A 64 -3.73 -5.78 10.91
C PRO A 64 -2.85 -5.35 12.09
N THR A 65 -1.91 -6.21 12.43
CA THR A 65 -0.83 -5.96 13.42
C THR A 65 0.43 -5.37 12.79
N SER A 66 0.46 -5.31 11.45
CA SER A 66 1.56 -4.76 10.64
C SER A 66 1.03 -3.74 9.64
N SER A 67 1.87 -2.77 9.26
CA SER A 67 1.46 -1.68 8.38
C SER A 67 1.29 -2.13 6.92
N PRO A 68 0.08 -2.06 6.32
CA PRO A 68 -0.16 -2.33 4.91
C PRO A 68 0.39 -1.19 4.04
N VAL A 69 0.60 0.02 4.60
CA VAL A 69 1.33 1.10 3.92
C VAL A 69 2.77 0.66 3.66
N GLU A 70 3.46 0.19 4.70
CA GLU A 70 4.82 -0.30 4.55
C GLU A 70 4.85 -1.59 3.72
N GLY A 71 3.83 -2.44 3.84
CA GLY A 71 3.62 -3.59 2.95
C GLY A 71 3.51 -3.21 1.49
N ALA A 72 2.75 -2.16 1.16
CA ALA A 72 2.62 -1.63 -0.20
C ALA A 72 3.94 -1.05 -0.72
N HIS A 73 4.73 -0.40 0.15
CA HIS A 73 6.09 0.03 -0.19
C HIS A 73 7.00 -1.14 -0.55
N LEU A 74 6.93 -2.25 0.22
CA LEU A 74 7.66 -3.48 -0.08
C LEU A 74 7.18 -4.10 -1.40
N TYR A 75 5.88 -4.13 -1.65
CA TYR A 75 5.28 -4.63 -2.89
C TYR A 75 5.76 -3.83 -4.12
N ASP A 76 5.84 -2.51 -4.01
CA ASP A 76 6.40 -1.68 -5.08
C ASP A 76 7.88 -1.99 -5.30
N ASN A 77 8.70 -1.79 -4.26
CA ASN A 77 10.14 -1.85 -4.33
C ASN A 77 10.73 -1.98 -2.92
N TRP A 78 10.72 -3.21 -2.42
CA TRP A 78 11.29 -3.54 -1.12
C TRP A 78 12.75 -3.13 -0.99
N ILE A 79 13.56 -3.20 -2.06
CA ILE A 79 14.97 -2.78 -2.05
C ILE A 79 15.08 -1.31 -1.64
N LYS A 80 14.27 -0.43 -2.24
CA LYS A 80 14.20 0.98 -1.85
C LYS A 80 13.60 1.17 -0.46
N ALA A 81 12.55 0.41 -0.12
CA ALA A 81 11.85 0.57 1.14
C ALA A 81 12.71 0.17 2.36
N THR A 82 13.57 -0.85 2.21
CA THR A 82 14.45 -1.34 3.27
C THR A 82 15.85 -0.73 3.23
N GLY A 83 16.25 -0.14 2.10
CA GLY A 83 17.62 0.31 1.87
C GLY A 83 18.63 -0.83 1.72
N ALA A 84 18.16 -2.06 1.50
CA ALA A 84 19.00 -3.22 1.27
C ALA A 84 19.71 -3.16 -0.10
N ASP A 85 20.80 -3.90 -0.23
CA ASP A 85 21.42 -4.14 -1.53
C ASP A 85 20.54 -5.06 -2.38
N ALA A 86 20.47 -4.74 -3.68
CA ALA A 86 19.76 -5.60 -4.61
C ALA A 86 20.48 -6.96 -4.75
N PRO A 87 19.75 -8.09 -4.80
CA PRO A 87 20.36 -9.38 -5.08
C PRO A 87 21.09 -9.39 -6.43
N GLU A 88 22.17 -10.18 -6.52
CA GLU A 88 22.85 -10.38 -7.80
C GLU A 88 22.00 -11.22 -8.75
N GLY A 89 21.90 -10.79 -10.01
CA GLY A 89 21.16 -11.50 -11.05
C GLY A 89 19.65 -11.33 -10.98
N ASP A 90 18.95 -12.10 -11.80
CA ASP A 90 17.49 -12.10 -11.88
C ASP A 90 16.88 -12.94 -10.75
N GLN A 91 15.66 -12.60 -10.35
CA GLN A 91 14.86 -13.44 -9.47
C GLN A 91 14.67 -14.82 -10.15
N PRO A 92 14.86 -15.95 -9.45
CA PRO A 92 14.87 -17.28 -10.08
C PRO A 92 13.66 -17.65 -10.95
N LEU A 93 12.43 -17.30 -10.52
CA LEU A 93 11.21 -17.49 -11.30
C LEU A 93 11.17 -16.65 -12.57
N TRP A 94 11.92 -15.57 -12.64
CA TRP A 94 11.97 -14.73 -13.85
C TRP A 94 12.40 -15.52 -15.08
N ALA A 95 13.20 -16.57 -14.91
CA ALA A 95 13.62 -17.47 -15.99
C ALA A 95 12.47 -18.33 -16.57
N THR A 96 11.32 -18.39 -15.91
CA THR A 96 10.14 -19.17 -16.36
C THR A 96 9.26 -18.42 -17.35
N GLN A 97 9.55 -17.14 -17.61
CA GLN A 97 8.89 -16.32 -18.62
C GLN A 97 9.90 -15.82 -19.67
N ILE A 98 9.42 -15.47 -20.87
CA ILE A 98 10.26 -15.00 -21.99
C ILE A 98 9.73 -13.71 -22.65
N THR A 99 8.71 -13.09 -22.07
CA THR A 99 7.97 -11.97 -22.68
C THR A 99 8.41 -10.60 -22.16
N ASN A 100 8.84 -10.51 -20.90
CA ASN A 100 9.37 -9.30 -20.28
C ASN A 100 10.90 -9.37 -20.28
N THR A 101 11.55 -8.36 -20.85
CA THR A 101 13.00 -8.32 -21.06
C THR A 101 13.77 -7.59 -19.95
N ARG A 102 13.11 -7.22 -18.86
CA ARG A 102 13.79 -6.62 -17.69
C ARG A 102 14.71 -7.63 -17.02
N THR A 103 15.72 -7.11 -16.33
CA THR A 103 16.77 -7.90 -15.69
C THR A 103 17.18 -7.27 -14.35
N GLY A 104 17.98 -8.01 -13.57
CA GLY A 104 18.51 -7.61 -12.28
C GLY A 104 17.41 -7.23 -11.30
N LYS A 105 17.64 -6.16 -10.55
CA LYS A 105 16.76 -5.66 -9.49
C LYS A 105 15.29 -5.50 -9.87
N ASP A 106 14.98 -5.22 -11.14
CA ASP A 106 13.59 -5.03 -11.57
C ASP A 106 12.77 -6.32 -11.46
N THR A 107 13.41 -7.46 -11.68
CA THR A 107 12.80 -8.80 -11.61
C THR A 107 12.47 -9.23 -10.17
N TRP A 108 13.04 -8.54 -9.18
CA TRP A 108 12.82 -8.78 -7.75
C TRP A 108 11.67 -7.95 -7.17
N ARG A 109 11.05 -7.05 -7.95
CA ARG A 109 9.92 -6.22 -7.49
C ARG A 109 8.62 -7.00 -7.64
N CYS A 110 7.84 -7.13 -6.56
CA CYS A 110 6.58 -7.90 -6.57
C CYS A 110 5.60 -7.36 -7.64
N LYS A 111 5.52 -6.04 -7.78
CA LYS A 111 4.71 -5.39 -8.81
C LYS A 111 5.07 -5.81 -10.23
N GLU A 112 6.30 -6.23 -10.50
CA GLU A 112 6.76 -6.57 -11.85
C GLU A 112 6.19 -7.93 -12.30
N CYS A 113 5.91 -8.83 -11.36
CA CYS A 113 5.21 -10.08 -11.62
C CYS A 113 3.69 -9.92 -11.52
N HIS A 114 3.20 -9.21 -10.51
CA HIS A 114 1.79 -9.25 -10.09
C HIS A 114 0.94 -8.06 -10.55
N GLY A 115 1.56 -7.02 -11.12
CA GLY A 115 0.88 -5.90 -11.74
C GLY A 115 0.29 -4.88 -10.78
N TRP A 116 0.21 -3.62 -11.21
CA TRP A 116 -0.35 -2.52 -10.41
C TRP A 116 -1.85 -2.62 -10.12
N ASP A 117 -2.56 -3.42 -10.91
CA ASP A 117 -3.96 -3.74 -10.70
C ASP A 117 -4.17 -5.02 -9.89
N TYR A 118 -3.08 -5.65 -9.42
CA TYR A 118 -3.06 -6.89 -8.65
C TYR A 118 -3.59 -8.13 -9.39
N LEU A 119 -3.83 -8.04 -10.70
CA LEU A 119 -4.39 -9.12 -11.51
C LEU A 119 -3.34 -9.82 -12.39
N GLY A 120 -2.12 -9.31 -12.44
CA GLY A 120 -1.01 -9.91 -13.19
C GLY A 120 -1.38 -10.14 -14.65
N LYS A 121 -1.16 -11.38 -15.13
CA LYS A 121 -1.49 -11.80 -16.51
C LYS A 121 -2.96 -11.62 -16.90
N ASP A 122 -3.87 -11.63 -15.93
CA ASP A 122 -5.32 -11.55 -16.16
C ASP A 122 -5.80 -10.09 -16.14
N GLY A 123 -4.88 -9.14 -15.94
CA GLY A 123 -5.14 -7.70 -15.96
C GLY A 123 -4.17 -6.94 -16.86
N ARG A 124 -3.67 -5.79 -16.39
CA ARG A 124 -2.84 -4.86 -17.19
C ARG A 124 -1.55 -5.50 -17.69
N TYR A 125 -1.03 -6.49 -16.97
CA TYR A 125 0.19 -7.22 -17.35
C TYR A 125 -0.10 -8.45 -18.21
N GLY A 126 -1.32 -8.60 -18.76
CA GLY A 126 -1.63 -9.57 -19.81
C GLY A 126 -1.03 -9.21 -21.18
N SER A 127 -0.63 -7.94 -21.37
CA SER A 127 -0.05 -7.41 -22.61
C SER A 127 0.97 -6.30 -22.33
N GLY A 128 1.58 -5.75 -23.39
CA GLY A 128 2.56 -4.66 -23.28
C GLY A 128 3.93 -5.10 -22.78
N SER A 129 4.77 -4.12 -22.45
CA SER A 129 6.17 -4.32 -22.04
C SER A 129 6.33 -4.98 -20.66
N HIS A 130 5.25 -5.05 -19.87
CA HIS A 130 5.24 -5.67 -18.54
C HIS A 130 4.71 -7.11 -18.55
N LYS A 131 4.36 -7.65 -19.71
CA LYS A 131 3.78 -8.99 -19.80
C LYS A 131 4.74 -10.07 -19.31
N THR A 132 4.38 -10.80 -18.28
CA THR A 132 5.16 -11.93 -17.72
C THR A 132 4.42 -13.27 -17.80
N GLY A 133 3.09 -13.27 -17.77
CA GLY A 133 2.30 -14.50 -17.65
C GLY A 133 2.14 -15.02 -16.21
N PHE A 134 2.68 -14.31 -15.21
CA PHE A 134 2.47 -14.62 -13.79
C PHE A 134 1.07 -14.23 -13.32
N PRO A 135 0.47 -14.97 -12.37
CA PRO A 135 -0.83 -14.64 -11.82
C PRO A 135 -0.78 -13.36 -10.98
N GLY A 136 -1.92 -12.67 -10.87
CA GLY A 136 -2.11 -11.62 -9.89
C GLY A 136 -2.19 -12.13 -8.45
N ILE A 137 -2.22 -11.20 -7.50
CA ILE A 137 -2.35 -11.46 -6.06
C ILE A 137 -3.72 -11.10 -5.49
N PHE A 138 -4.65 -10.56 -6.29
CA PHE A 138 -5.94 -10.10 -5.76
C PHE A 138 -6.72 -11.19 -5.01
N ALA A 139 -6.75 -12.42 -5.52
CA ALA A 139 -7.40 -13.55 -4.85
C ALA A 139 -6.69 -13.99 -3.55
N ALA A 140 -5.44 -13.56 -3.33
CA ALA A 140 -4.69 -13.89 -2.13
C ALA A 140 -5.21 -13.14 -0.89
N LYS A 141 -5.96 -12.05 -1.07
CA LYS A 141 -6.53 -11.27 0.04
C LYS A 141 -7.47 -12.08 0.94
N ASP A 142 -8.06 -13.15 0.41
CA ASP A 142 -9.00 -14.01 1.11
C ASP A 142 -8.31 -15.21 1.81
N LYS A 143 -6.97 -15.27 1.80
CA LYS A 143 -6.16 -16.31 2.47
C LYS A 143 -5.81 -15.93 3.90
N SER A 144 -5.48 -16.93 4.72
CA SER A 144 -4.99 -16.68 6.08
C SER A 144 -3.59 -16.06 6.07
N ALA A 145 -3.23 -15.37 7.15
CA ALA A 145 -1.91 -14.77 7.28
C ALA A 145 -0.79 -15.83 7.21
N GLU A 146 -1.02 -17.02 7.78
CA GLU A 146 -0.09 -18.15 7.75
C GLU A 146 0.08 -18.71 6.34
N GLU A 147 -1.00 -18.83 5.56
CA GLU A 147 -0.93 -19.26 4.17
C GLU A 147 -0.13 -18.28 3.31
N LEU A 148 -0.34 -16.97 3.51
CA LEU A 148 0.36 -15.92 2.78
C LEU A 148 1.85 -15.85 3.17
N LEU A 149 2.15 -15.92 4.47
CA LEU A 149 3.52 -15.94 4.96
C LEU A 149 4.27 -17.18 4.46
N ALA A 150 3.63 -18.35 4.45
CA ALA A 150 4.20 -19.56 3.89
C ALA A 150 4.48 -19.43 2.39
N ALA A 151 3.59 -18.78 1.63
CA ALA A 151 3.80 -18.52 0.20
C ALA A 151 5.01 -17.60 -0.05
N LEU A 152 5.19 -16.55 0.76
CA LEU A 152 6.34 -15.64 0.71
C LEU A 152 7.68 -16.27 1.13
N LYS A 153 7.63 -17.46 1.74
CA LYS A 153 8.80 -18.25 2.18
C LYS A 153 8.94 -19.56 1.39
N GLY A 154 8.16 -19.72 0.31
CA GLY A 154 8.15 -20.94 -0.50
C GLY A 154 9.36 -21.02 -1.43
N ALA A 155 9.75 -22.23 -1.84
CA ALA A 155 10.99 -22.48 -2.58
C ALA A 155 11.23 -21.58 -3.82
N ASP A 156 10.17 -21.27 -4.57
CA ASP A 156 10.27 -20.43 -5.78
C ASP A 156 10.02 -18.91 -5.50
N HIS A 157 9.62 -18.57 -4.28
CA HIS A 157 9.22 -17.23 -3.84
C HIS A 157 9.93 -16.84 -2.52
N ASP A 158 11.07 -17.43 -2.17
CA ASP A 158 11.64 -17.30 -0.83
C ASP A 158 12.27 -15.91 -0.59
N PHE A 159 11.43 -14.97 -0.19
CA PHE A 159 11.84 -13.63 0.21
C PHE A 159 12.39 -13.59 1.63
N SER A 160 12.33 -14.67 2.42
CA SER A 160 12.93 -14.68 3.77
C SER A 160 14.45 -14.60 3.77
N THR A 161 15.07 -14.83 2.62
CA THR A 161 16.50 -14.63 2.40
C THR A 161 16.90 -13.15 2.33
N VAL A 162 15.93 -12.25 2.06
CA VAL A 162 16.17 -10.82 1.81
C VAL A 162 15.28 -9.89 2.65
N LEU A 163 14.21 -10.41 3.24
CA LEU A 163 13.28 -9.71 4.13
C LEU A 163 13.14 -10.45 5.46
N ASN A 164 13.11 -9.69 6.56
CA ASN A 164 12.86 -10.26 7.89
C ASN A 164 11.36 -10.57 8.09
N GLU A 165 11.04 -11.28 9.17
CA GLU A 165 9.66 -11.73 9.44
C GLU A 165 8.67 -10.57 9.56
N ASP A 166 9.04 -9.46 10.21
CA ASP A 166 8.18 -8.27 10.32
C ASP A 166 7.88 -7.65 8.96
N GLN A 167 8.88 -7.58 8.07
CA GLN A 167 8.71 -7.10 6.70
C GLN A 167 7.80 -8.03 5.88
N LEU A 168 7.92 -9.34 6.06
CA LEU A 168 7.02 -10.29 5.43
C LEU A 168 5.58 -10.14 5.97
N ASN A 169 5.40 -9.94 7.27
CA ASN A 169 4.09 -9.69 7.87
C ASN A 169 3.45 -8.36 7.38
N ARG A 170 4.26 -7.32 7.10
CA ARG A 170 3.79 -6.09 6.44
C ARG A 170 3.27 -6.37 5.03
N LEU A 171 3.96 -7.19 4.24
CA LEU A 171 3.47 -7.65 2.93
C LEU A 171 2.14 -8.43 3.06
N VAL A 172 2.04 -9.35 4.02
CA VAL A 172 0.80 -10.09 4.30
C VAL A 172 -0.35 -9.14 4.62
N ALA A 173 -0.12 -8.16 5.50
CA ALA A 173 -1.12 -7.15 5.86
C ALA A 173 -1.60 -6.34 4.64
N PHE A 174 -0.69 -5.97 3.74
CA PHE A 174 -1.05 -5.31 2.48
C PHE A 174 -1.88 -6.22 1.56
N MET A 175 -1.46 -7.47 1.39
CA MET A 175 -2.15 -8.45 0.53
C MET A 175 -3.58 -8.72 0.99
N GLN A 176 -3.85 -8.71 2.29
CA GLN A 176 -5.21 -8.88 2.85
C GLN A 176 -6.11 -7.66 2.66
N GLN A 177 -5.56 -6.50 2.27
CA GLN A 177 -6.31 -5.25 2.09
C GLN A 177 -6.42 -4.78 0.64
N LEU A 178 -6.03 -5.62 -0.32
CA LEU A 178 -6.12 -5.28 -1.74
C LEU A 178 -7.55 -4.90 -2.14
N GLN A 179 -7.65 -3.81 -2.91
CA GLN A 179 -8.92 -3.28 -3.41
C GLN A 179 -9.13 -3.71 -4.86
N ASP A 180 -10.39 -4.00 -5.23
CA ASP A 180 -10.76 -4.10 -6.64
C ASP A 180 -10.75 -2.68 -7.23
N LEU A 181 -9.88 -2.45 -8.22
CA LEU A 181 -9.73 -1.13 -8.83
C LEU A 181 -10.67 -0.93 -10.02
N LYS A 182 -11.39 -1.97 -10.48
CA LYS A 182 -12.31 -1.88 -11.63
C LYS A 182 -13.42 -0.84 -11.46
N PRO A 183 -14.02 -0.64 -10.27
CA PRO A 183 -15.01 0.42 -10.10
C PRO A 183 -14.45 1.83 -10.28
N TYR A 184 -13.14 2.01 -10.03
CA TYR A 184 -12.49 3.32 -9.95
C TYR A 184 -11.70 3.70 -11.20
N ILE A 185 -11.12 2.73 -11.89
CA ILE A 185 -10.25 2.94 -13.06
C ILE A 185 -10.75 2.07 -14.20
N ASN A 186 -11.14 2.71 -15.30
CA ASN A 186 -11.65 2.03 -16.49
C ASN A 186 -10.50 1.42 -17.31
N ASP A 187 -10.85 0.47 -18.19
CA ASP A 187 -9.86 -0.21 -19.06
C ASP A 187 -9.11 0.74 -20.00
N ASP A 188 -9.73 1.87 -20.36
CA ASP A 188 -9.17 2.94 -21.18
C ASP A 188 -8.31 3.94 -20.38
N LYS A 189 -8.03 3.63 -19.10
CA LYS A 189 -7.27 4.42 -18.13
C LYS A 189 -8.01 5.64 -17.57
N THR A 190 -9.23 5.94 -17.99
CA THR A 190 -10.01 7.03 -17.37
C THR A 190 -10.40 6.69 -15.93
N VAL A 191 -10.42 7.69 -15.06
CA VAL A 191 -10.67 7.53 -13.61
C VAL A 191 -12.07 8.03 -13.26
N ASN A 192 -12.83 7.21 -12.54
CA ASN A 192 -14.20 7.49 -12.09
C ASN A 192 -14.18 8.29 -10.77
N GLY A 193 -13.64 9.51 -10.81
CA GLY A 193 -13.54 10.40 -9.64
C GLY A 193 -14.02 11.83 -9.91
N ASP A 194 -14.31 12.56 -8.85
CA ASP A 194 -14.61 14.00 -8.87
C ASP A 194 -13.30 14.81 -8.87
N ALA A 195 -12.92 15.33 -10.03
CA ALA A 195 -11.70 16.12 -10.16
C ALA A 195 -11.72 17.46 -9.39
N GLU A 196 -12.89 18.05 -9.12
CA GLU A 196 -12.98 19.28 -8.34
C GLU A 196 -12.74 19.00 -6.86
N HIS A 197 -13.29 17.90 -6.34
CA HIS A 197 -12.97 17.44 -5.00
C HIS A 197 -11.48 17.03 -4.89
N GLY A 198 -10.98 16.28 -5.87
CA GLY A 198 -9.58 15.87 -5.95
C GLY A 198 -8.61 17.04 -5.96
N LYS A 199 -8.96 18.15 -6.62
CA LYS A 199 -8.17 19.39 -6.64
C LYS A 199 -8.01 20.01 -5.26
N ILE A 200 -9.07 20.00 -4.45
CA ILE A 200 -9.03 20.52 -3.08
C ILE A 200 -8.02 19.72 -2.25
N LEU A 201 -8.12 18.39 -2.31
CA LEU A 201 -7.22 17.49 -1.60
C LEU A 201 -5.77 17.59 -2.09
N TYR A 202 -5.58 17.66 -3.42
CA TYR A 202 -4.25 17.83 -4.02
C TYR A 202 -3.59 19.12 -3.57
N ASN A 203 -4.31 20.24 -3.56
CA ASN A 203 -3.77 21.53 -3.13
C ASN A 203 -3.46 21.55 -1.63
N GLY A 204 -4.24 20.82 -0.82
CA GLY A 204 -4.01 20.70 0.62
C GLY A 204 -2.76 19.92 1.01
N THR A 205 -2.39 18.91 0.21
CA THR A 205 -1.33 17.94 0.58
C THR A 205 -0.22 17.83 -0.45
N CYS A 206 -0.56 17.65 -1.73
CA CYS A 206 0.36 17.21 -2.78
C CYS A 206 1.12 18.38 -3.45
N ALA A 207 0.45 19.51 -3.64
CA ALA A 207 0.99 20.67 -4.37
C ALA A 207 2.24 21.28 -3.70
N SER A 208 2.41 21.09 -2.39
CA SER A 208 3.58 21.56 -1.64
C SER A 208 4.90 20.96 -2.15
N CYS A 209 4.87 19.73 -2.66
CA CYS A 209 6.02 19.02 -3.21
C CYS A 209 5.96 18.93 -4.74
N HIS A 210 4.79 18.65 -5.32
CA HIS A 210 4.63 18.44 -6.76
C HIS A 210 4.37 19.72 -7.55
N GLY A 211 4.05 20.84 -6.89
CA GLY A 211 3.62 22.09 -7.51
C GLY A 211 2.14 22.07 -7.90
N GLU A 212 1.53 23.24 -8.06
CA GLU A 212 0.11 23.36 -8.46
C GLU A 212 -0.14 22.76 -9.86
N ASP A 213 0.86 22.81 -10.74
CA ASP A 213 0.83 22.22 -12.08
C ASP A 213 1.38 20.78 -12.12
N GLY A 214 1.81 20.23 -10.99
CA GLY A 214 2.38 18.88 -10.89
C GLY A 214 3.77 18.71 -11.50
N LYS A 215 4.45 19.79 -11.93
CA LYS A 215 5.72 19.70 -12.66
C LYS A 215 6.97 19.93 -11.81
N THR A 216 6.84 20.17 -10.52
CA THR A 216 7.99 20.50 -9.66
C THR A 216 8.97 19.34 -9.53
N LEU A 217 8.46 18.11 -9.50
CA LEU A 217 9.29 16.90 -9.44
C LEU A 217 9.25 16.18 -10.78
N ASN A 218 10.40 16.12 -11.45
CA ASN A 218 10.60 15.29 -12.63
C ASN A 218 11.14 13.91 -12.21
N PHE A 219 10.37 12.86 -12.46
CA PHE A 219 10.73 11.46 -12.17
C PHE A 219 11.52 10.79 -13.31
N GLY A 220 11.55 11.43 -14.48
CA GLY A 220 12.34 11.02 -15.64
C GLY A 220 13.65 11.80 -15.71
N ASP A 221 14.04 12.18 -16.91
CA ASP A 221 15.19 13.06 -17.17
C ASP A 221 14.76 14.31 -17.94
N GLU A 222 15.70 15.22 -18.23
CA GLU A 222 15.39 16.46 -18.96
C GLU A 222 14.91 16.21 -20.40
N ALA A 223 15.34 15.12 -21.03
CA ALA A 223 14.97 14.79 -22.41
C ALA A 223 13.63 14.03 -22.51
N ALA A 224 13.27 13.29 -21.46
CA ALA A 224 12.02 12.57 -21.33
C ALA A 224 11.42 12.80 -19.93
N PRO A 225 10.87 13.99 -19.68
CA PRO A 225 10.32 14.31 -18.37
C PRO A 225 9.13 13.42 -18.04
N GLU A 226 8.96 13.15 -16.75
CA GLU A 226 7.84 12.41 -16.20
C GLU A 226 7.34 13.12 -14.95
N TYR A 227 6.10 13.60 -14.99
CA TYR A 227 5.44 14.32 -13.91
C TYR A 227 4.28 13.50 -13.37
N VAL A 228 3.65 13.94 -12.28
CA VAL A 228 2.47 13.23 -11.72
C VAL A 228 1.34 13.09 -12.75
N GLY A 229 1.10 14.10 -13.59
CA GLY A 229 0.13 14.02 -14.69
C GLY A 229 0.53 12.99 -15.75
N THR A 230 1.84 12.84 -16.03
CA THR A 230 2.35 11.82 -16.96
C THR A 230 2.10 10.41 -16.43
N LEU A 231 2.38 10.19 -15.15
CA LEU A 231 2.15 8.91 -14.47
C LEU A 231 0.65 8.58 -14.43
N ALA A 232 -0.20 9.51 -14.04
CA ALA A 232 -1.64 9.27 -13.94
C ALA A 232 -2.30 9.00 -15.31
N ALA A 233 -1.79 9.62 -16.38
CA ALA A 233 -2.26 9.36 -17.74
C ALA A 233 -1.79 8.01 -18.29
N ASP A 234 -0.54 7.61 -18.03
CA ASP A 234 0.00 6.36 -18.58
C ASP A 234 -0.31 5.14 -17.71
N ASN A 235 -0.24 5.27 -16.39
CA ASN A 235 -0.42 4.18 -15.44
C ASN A 235 -1.22 4.64 -14.20
N PRO A 236 -2.54 4.85 -14.33
CA PRO A 236 -3.38 5.28 -13.21
C PRO A 236 -3.40 4.26 -12.06
N TRP A 237 -3.19 2.97 -12.30
CA TRP A 237 -3.11 1.96 -11.23
C TRP A 237 -1.89 2.16 -10.34
N GLU A 238 -0.74 2.51 -10.92
CA GLU A 238 0.42 2.93 -10.13
C GLU A 238 0.14 4.23 -9.39
N GLY A 239 -0.43 5.23 -10.09
CA GLY A 239 -0.83 6.50 -9.47
C GLY A 239 -1.74 6.30 -8.25
N PHE A 240 -2.77 5.44 -8.37
CA PHE A 240 -3.63 5.06 -7.26
C PHE A 240 -2.83 4.49 -6.08
N ASN A 241 -1.95 3.52 -6.35
CA ASN A 241 -1.15 2.89 -5.30
C ASN A 241 -0.23 3.91 -4.60
N LYS A 242 0.35 4.87 -5.36
CA LYS A 242 1.19 5.95 -4.80
C LYS A 242 0.41 6.91 -3.93
N ILE A 243 -0.79 7.31 -4.35
CA ILE A 243 -1.63 8.22 -3.57
C ILE A 243 -2.13 7.50 -2.31
N ALA A 244 -2.56 6.23 -2.44
CA ALA A 244 -3.08 5.45 -1.34
C ALA A 244 -2.02 5.16 -0.28
N TYR A 245 -0.84 4.70 -0.70
CA TYR A 245 0.15 4.11 0.20
C TYR A 245 1.50 4.82 0.21
N GLY A 246 1.72 5.87 -0.59
CA GLY A 246 2.99 6.60 -0.62
C GLY A 246 4.03 6.04 -1.59
N GLN A 247 5.27 6.53 -1.45
CA GLN A 247 6.39 6.21 -2.34
C GLN A 247 7.57 5.63 -1.53
N PRO A 248 8.06 4.41 -1.85
CA PRO A 248 9.20 3.84 -1.14
C PRO A 248 10.46 4.70 -1.34
N GLY A 249 11.15 4.97 -0.25
CA GLY A 249 12.38 5.76 -0.23
C GLY A 249 12.19 7.27 -0.44
N ALA A 250 10.96 7.78 -0.33
CA ALA A 250 10.66 9.21 -0.35
C ALA A 250 9.66 9.56 0.77
N PRO A 251 9.69 10.79 1.32
CA PRO A 251 8.74 11.23 2.35
C PRO A 251 7.37 11.61 1.75
N MET A 252 6.85 10.80 0.82
CA MET A 252 5.52 10.98 0.25
C MET A 252 4.48 10.35 1.18
N PRO A 253 3.53 11.13 1.73
CA PRO A 253 2.55 10.60 2.68
C PRO A 253 1.60 9.60 2.01
N ALA A 254 1.09 8.65 2.80
CA ALA A 254 0.06 7.70 2.38
C ALA A 254 -1.33 8.27 2.67
N GLY A 255 -2.19 8.36 1.65
CA GLY A 255 -3.56 8.85 1.79
C GLY A 255 -4.37 8.10 2.86
N ILE A 256 -4.17 6.79 3.00
CA ILE A 256 -4.88 6.01 4.02
C ILE A 256 -4.48 6.39 5.45
N ASN A 257 -3.26 6.89 5.66
CA ASN A 257 -2.83 7.42 6.96
C ASN A 257 -3.35 8.84 7.21
N LEU A 258 -3.74 9.56 6.15
CA LEU A 258 -4.40 10.86 6.24
C LEU A 258 -5.91 10.74 6.48
N GLY A 259 -6.43 9.51 6.59
CA GLY A 259 -7.87 9.25 6.79
C GLY A 259 -8.70 9.38 5.52
N TRP A 260 -8.06 9.42 4.34
CA TRP A 260 -8.77 9.49 3.07
C TRP A 260 -9.47 8.17 2.74
N SER A 261 -10.70 8.29 2.26
CA SER A 261 -11.44 7.18 1.69
C SER A 261 -10.85 6.75 0.35
N TRP A 262 -11.23 5.57 -0.12
CA TRP A 262 -10.87 5.13 -1.47
C TRP A 262 -11.39 6.10 -2.54
N GLN A 263 -12.56 6.70 -2.35
CA GLN A 263 -13.09 7.68 -3.29
C GLN A 263 -12.25 8.96 -3.29
N ASP A 264 -11.78 9.43 -2.14
CA ASP A 264 -10.90 10.61 -2.07
C ASP A 264 -9.59 10.39 -2.85
N ILE A 265 -9.00 9.19 -2.74
CA ILE A 265 -7.80 8.79 -3.49
C ILE A 265 -8.08 8.82 -5.00
N VAL A 266 -9.26 8.35 -5.42
CA VAL A 266 -9.70 8.29 -6.82
C VAL A 266 -9.99 9.68 -7.36
N ASP A 267 -10.59 10.56 -6.56
CA ASP A 267 -10.84 11.96 -6.88
C ASP A 267 -9.52 12.70 -7.12
N ILE A 268 -8.53 12.52 -6.23
CA ILE A 268 -7.17 13.06 -6.41
C ILE A 268 -6.57 12.55 -7.72
N LEU A 269 -6.65 11.24 -7.99
CA LEU A 269 -6.12 10.66 -9.21
C LEU A 269 -6.81 11.23 -10.46
N ALA A 270 -8.14 11.42 -10.42
CA ALA A 270 -8.91 12.04 -11.49
C ALA A 270 -8.46 13.49 -11.74
N TYR A 271 -8.20 14.27 -10.68
CA TYR A 271 -7.62 15.60 -10.81
C TYR A 271 -6.22 15.56 -11.43
N ILE A 272 -5.35 14.65 -10.97
CA ILE A 272 -3.98 14.53 -11.50
C ILE A 272 -3.99 14.20 -13.01
N GLN A 273 -4.97 13.46 -13.51
CA GLN A 273 -5.14 13.21 -14.96
C GLN A 273 -5.44 14.49 -15.77
N THR A 274 -5.88 15.57 -15.13
CA THR A 274 -6.08 16.87 -15.78
C THR A 274 -4.82 17.73 -15.83
N LEU A 275 -3.79 17.37 -15.06
CA LEU A 275 -2.55 18.13 -14.98
C LEU A 275 -1.68 17.94 -16.24
N PRO A 276 -0.80 18.91 -16.55
CA PRO A 276 0.11 18.80 -17.67
C PRO A 276 0.88 17.47 -17.72
N VAL A 277 0.85 16.86 -18.91
CA VAL A 277 1.78 15.81 -19.31
C VAL A 277 2.96 16.44 -20.05
N LYS A 278 4.14 15.81 -19.98
CA LYS A 278 5.40 16.13 -20.69
C LYS A 278 5.48 17.53 -21.32
#